data_AF-A0A367IJ94-F1
#
_entry.id   AF-A0A367IJ94-F1
#
_cell.length_a   1.000
_cell.length_b   1.000
_cell.length_c   1.000
_cell.angle_alpha   90.00
_cell.angle_beta   90.00
_cell.angle_gamma   90.00
#
_symmetry.space_group_name_H-M   'P 1'
#
loop_
_entity.id
_entity.type
_entity.pdbx_description
1 polymer ?
#
loop_
_entity_poly.entity_id
_entity_poly.type
_entity_poly.pdbx_seq_one_letter_code
_entity_poly.pdbx_strand_id
1 'polypeptide(L)'
;HTRPIMDALENTDDLFALLFESITYGSDQEPHPNVHKEFMIQVYDQYRDVVKQIIDLKTLKEQITTRFIWHVNEWSHQNLNHPNQDPASIHLYLNTKYNHLKTLLPRYASYRALNKKVKAGDPWVQATQTRDGLSLGGGICNESGVETDEF
;
A
#
# COMPACT_ATOMS: atom_id res chain seq x y z
N HIS A 1 -12.07 -3.35 47.78
CA HIS A 1 -11.94 -2.16 46.92
C HIS A 1 -11.46 -2.60 45.55
N THR A 2 -12.38 -2.76 44.59
CA THR A 2 -12.15 -3.42 43.28
C THR A 2 -12.24 -2.42 42.11
N ARG A 3 -11.88 -1.15 42.35
CA ARG A 3 -12.06 -0.05 41.39
C ARG A 3 -10.88 0.30 40.46
N PRO A 4 -9.60 -0.09 40.68
CA PRO A 4 -8.52 0.41 39.80
C PRO A 4 -8.51 -0.24 38.40
N ILE A 5 -9.01 -1.48 38.27
CA ILE A 5 -8.93 -2.23 37.00
C ILE A 5 -9.95 -1.73 35.97
N MET A 6 -11.15 -1.30 36.42
CA MET A 6 -12.19 -0.79 35.51
C MET A 6 -11.82 0.57 34.90
N ASP A 7 -11.15 1.45 35.65
CA ASP A 7 -10.73 2.77 35.14
C ASP A 7 -9.57 2.67 34.12
N ALA A 8 -8.77 1.59 34.18
CA ALA A 8 -7.71 1.31 33.22
C ALA A 8 -8.22 0.72 31.89
N LEU A 9 -9.33 -0.03 31.94
CA LEU A 9 -10.04 -0.61 30.80
C LEU A 9 -10.61 0.45 29.83
N GLU A 10 -10.90 1.66 30.32
CA GLU A 10 -11.43 2.75 29.48
C GLU A 10 -10.33 3.59 28.80
N ASN A 11 -9.06 3.46 29.18
CA ASN A 11 -7.98 4.37 28.77
C ASN A 11 -6.76 3.68 28.11
N THR A 12 -6.80 2.37 27.88
CA THR A 12 -5.69 1.65 27.23
C THR A 12 -6.17 0.77 26.08
N ASP A 13 -5.70 1.07 24.87
CA ASP A 13 -5.96 0.28 23.66
C ASP A 13 -5.21 -1.07 23.66
N ASP A 14 -4.29 -1.26 24.60
CA ASP A 14 -3.51 -2.48 24.74
C ASP A 14 -4.10 -3.41 25.80
N LEU A 15 -5.17 -4.08 25.40
CA LEU A 15 -5.86 -5.10 26.20
C LEU A 15 -4.89 -6.21 26.68
N PHE A 16 -3.79 -6.44 25.95
CA PHE A 16 -2.77 -7.43 26.31
C PHE A 16 -1.88 -6.95 27.45
N ALA A 17 -1.51 -5.67 27.49
CA ALA A 17 -0.74 -5.10 28.60
C ALA A 17 -1.49 -5.25 29.94
N LEU A 18 -2.79 -4.92 29.95
CA LEU A 18 -3.64 -5.07 31.14
C LEU A 18 -3.83 -6.52 31.56
N LEU A 19 -4.02 -7.42 30.60
CA LEU A 19 -4.20 -8.83 30.88
C LEU A 19 -2.91 -9.45 31.41
N PHE A 20 -1.77 -9.11 30.81
CA PHE A 20 -0.45 -9.52 31.26
C PHE A 20 -0.18 -9.03 32.68
N GLU A 21 -0.45 -7.76 32.98
CA GLU A 21 -0.28 -7.16 34.30
C GLU A 21 -1.19 -7.82 35.36
N SER A 22 -2.44 -8.13 35.00
CA SER A 22 -3.37 -8.84 35.88
C SER A 22 -2.95 -10.29 36.17
N ILE A 23 -2.32 -10.97 35.21
CA ILE A 23 -1.83 -12.35 35.35
C ILE A 23 -0.49 -12.39 36.09
N THR A 24 0.38 -11.39 35.91
CA THR A 24 1.71 -11.34 36.54
C THR A 24 1.71 -10.75 37.93
N TYR A 25 0.79 -9.84 38.26
CA TYR A 25 0.77 -9.13 39.55
C TYR A 25 -0.50 -9.38 40.39
N GLY A 26 -1.49 -10.12 39.87
CA GLY A 26 -2.78 -10.34 40.52
C GLY A 26 -2.86 -11.52 41.48
N SER A 27 -1.89 -12.44 41.50
CA SER A 27 -1.86 -13.56 42.45
C SER A 27 -0.42 -14.00 42.77
N ASP A 28 -0.17 -14.42 44.02
CA ASP A 28 1.09 -15.07 44.46
C ASP A 28 1.30 -16.47 43.83
N GLN A 29 0.59 -16.80 42.74
CA GLN A 29 0.69 -18.08 42.04
C GLN A 29 1.52 -17.90 40.76
N GLU A 30 2.54 -18.74 40.58
CA GLU A 30 3.28 -18.82 39.32
C GLU A 30 2.29 -18.97 38.15
N PRO A 31 2.43 -18.17 37.08
CA PRO A 31 1.52 -18.23 35.94
C PRO A 31 1.52 -19.63 35.35
N HIS A 32 0.34 -20.25 35.30
CA HIS A 32 0.20 -21.61 34.80
C HIS A 32 0.69 -21.68 33.33
N PRO A 33 1.65 -22.56 32.98
CA PRO A 33 2.36 -22.52 31.70
C PRO A 33 1.46 -22.62 30.46
N ASN A 34 0.25 -23.18 30.62
CA ASN A 34 -0.73 -23.28 29.54
C ASN A 34 -1.37 -21.92 29.15
N VAL A 35 -1.41 -20.95 30.05
CA VAL A 35 -2.05 -19.65 29.79
C VAL A 35 -1.26 -18.87 28.74
N HIS A 36 0.08 -18.82 28.87
CA HIS A 36 0.94 -18.20 27.86
C HIS A 36 0.87 -18.90 26.51
N LYS A 37 0.73 -20.23 26.49
CA LYS A 37 0.55 -21.00 25.26
C LYS A 37 -0.75 -20.63 24.55
N GLU A 38 -1.87 -20.54 25.29
CA GLU A 38 -3.17 -20.17 24.72
C GLU A 38 -3.15 -18.73 24.17
N PHE A 39 -2.58 -17.78 24.91
CA PHE A 39 -2.44 -16.40 24.41
C PHE A 39 -1.54 -16.30 23.19
N MET A 40 -0.40 -17.00 23.18
CA MET A 40 0.48 -17.04 22.01
C MET A 40 -0.25 -17.53 20.77
N ILE A 41 -1.05 -18.59 20.88
CA ILE A 41 -1.85 -19.13 19.77
C ILE A 41 -2.88 -18.08 19.30
N GLN A 42 -3.60 -17.44 20.23
CA GLN A 42 -4.59 -16.42 19.89
C GLN A 42 -3.97 -15.20 19.19
N VAL A 43 -2.83 -14.70 19.67
CA VAL A 43 -2.10 -13.58 19.05
C VAL A 43 -1.63 -13.98 17.65
N TYR A 44 -1.14 -15.20 17.48
CA TYR A 44 -0.71 -15.69 16.17
C TYR A 44 -1.86 -15.78 15.17
N ASP A 45 -3.04 -16.24 15.60
CA ASP A 45 -4.23 -16.27 14.75
C ASP A 45 -4.69 -14.85 14.36
N GLN A 46 -4.70 -13.91 15.31
CA GLN A 46 -4.98 -12.50 15.03
C GLN A 46 -3.97 -11.90 14.02
N TYR A 47 -2.68 -12.20 14.20
CA TYR A 47 -1.64 -11.79 13.26
C TYR A 47 -1.92 -12.32 11.85
N ARG A 48 -2.26 -13.61 11.71
CA ARG A 48 -2.60 -14.21 10.41
C ARG A 48 -3.80 -13.54 9.74
N ASP A 49 -4.83 -13.20 10.52
CA ASP A 49 -5.99 -12.49 10.01
C ASP A 49 -5.65 -11.09 9.52
N VAL A 50 -4.81 -10.35 10.26
CA VAL A 50 -4.31 -9.04 9.84
C VAL A 50 -3.46 -9.15 8.57
N VAL A 51 -2.56 -10.14 8.48
CA VAL A 51 -1.76 -10.38 7.28
C VAL A 51 -2.64 -10.64 6.05
N LYS A 52 -3.69 -11.45 6.21
CA LYS A 52 -4.67 -11.69 5.14
C LYS A 52 -5.35 -10.39 4.70
N GLN A 53 -5.82 -9.57 5.64
CA GLN A 53 -6.43 -8.28 5.33
C GLN A 53 -5.46 -7.33 4.61
N ILE A 54 -4.18 -7.32 4.99
CA ILE A 54 -3.15 -6.54 4.29
C ILE A 54 -2.99 -6.99 2.84
N ILE A 55 -2.98 -8.31 2.58
CA ILE A 55 -2.88 -8.88 1.24
C ILE A 55 -4.11 -8.49 0.39
N ASP A 56 -5.30 -8.61 0.96
CA ASP A 56 -6.56 -8.26 0.28
C ASP A 56 -6.59 -6.76 -0.05
N LEU A 57 -6.20 -5.89 0.89
CA LEU A 57 -6.11 -4.44 0.67
C LEU A 57 -5.06 -4.07 -0.39
N LYS A 58 -3.90 -4.74 -0.41
CA LYS A 58 -2.88 -4.56 -1.46
C LYS A 58 -3.44 -4.92 -2.84
N THR A 59 -4.16 -6.04 -2.92
CA THR A 59 -4.80 -6.50 -4.16
C THR A 59 -5.85 -5.51 -4.64
N LEU A 60 -6.74 -5.06 -3.75
CA LEU A 60 -7.76 -4.07 -4.06
C LEU A 60 -7.16 -2.75 -4.52
N LYS A 61 -6.10 -2.28 -3.84
CA LYS A 61 -5.36 -1.07 -4.22
C LYS A 61 -4.82 -1.18 -5.65
N GLU A 62 -4.27 -2.32 -6.04
CA GLU A 62 -3.75 -2.51 -7.40
C GLU A 62 -4.88 -2.51 -8.43
N GLN A 63 -6.00 -3.19 -8.15
CA GLN A 63 -7.17 -3.18 -9.04
C GLN A 63 -7.73 -1.77 -9.25
N ILE A 64 -7.89 -0.99 -8.18
CA ILE A 64 -8.34 0.41 -8.25
C ILE A 64 -7.33 1.24 -9.03
N THR A 65 -6.03 1.05 -8.79
CA THR A 65 -4.97 1.76 -9.49
C THR A 65 -5.05 1.52 -11.01
N THR A 66 -5.19 0.26 -11.42
CA THR A 66 -5.32 -0.12 -12.84
C THR A 66 -6.53 0.53 -13.48
N ARG A 67 -7.71 0.46 -12.84
CA ARG A 67 -8.94 1.08 -13.35
C ARG A 67 -8.81 2.59 -13.44
N PHE A 68 -8.22 3.23 -12.45
CA PHE A 68 -8.00 4.67 -12.44
C PHE A 68 -7.08 5.12 -13.59
N ILE A 69 -5.97 4.41 -13.84
CA ILE A 69 -5.07 4.69 -14.96
C ILE A 69 -5.81 4.60 -16.28
N TRP A 70 -6.61 3.54 -16.47
CA TRP A 70 -7.43 3.37 -17.68
C TRP A 70 -8.37 4.56 -17.88
N HIS A 71 -9.17 4.92 -16.87
CA HIS A 71 -10.10 6.04 -16.98
C HIS A 71 -9.42 7.39 -17.24
N VAL A 72 -8.28 7.65 -16.59
CA VAL A 72 -7.50 8.87 -16.83
C VAL A 72 -7.01 8.93 -18.28
N ASN A 73 -6.52 7.81 -18.81
CA ASN A 73 -6.01 7.75 -20.19
C ASN A 73 -7.14 7.89 -21.21
N GLU A 74 -8.22 7.13 -21.07
CA GLU A 74 -9.39 7.22 -21.94
C GLU A 74 -9.98 8.63 -21.95
N TRP A 75 -10.18 9.23 -20.77
CA TRP A 75 -10.64 10.61 -20.68
C TRP A 75 -9.68 11.56 -21.38
N SER A 76 -8.37 11.39 -21.18
CA SER A 76 -7.36 12.25 -21.84
C SER A 76 -7.39 12.09 -23.36
N HIS A 77 -7.52 10.86 -23.86
CA HIS A 77 -7.55 10.57 -25.30
C HIS A 77 -8.80 11.11 -25.98
N GLN A 78 -9.92 11.21 -25.26
CA GLN A 78 -11.16 11.78 -25.77
C GLN A 78 -11.19 13.31 -25.71
N ASN A 79 -10.47 13.93 -24.77
CA ASN A 79 -10.56 15.37 -24.49
C ASN A 79 -9.32 16.17 -24.92
N LEU A 80 -8.21 15.51 -25.23
CA LEU A 80 -6.96 16.15 -25.64
C LEU A 80 -6.55 15.69 -27.03
N ASN A 81 -5.81 16.55 -27.72
CA ASN A 81 -5.25 16.21 -29.03
C ASN A 81 -4.18 15.13 -28.91
N HIS A 82 -4.23 14.17 -29.82
CA HIS A 82 -3.19 13.14 -29.95
C HIS A 82 -1.83 13.80 -30.22
N PRO A 83 -0.81 13.57 -29.39
CA PRO A 83 0.52 14.12 -29.63
C PRO A 83 1.13 13.46 -30.87
N ASN A 84 1.82 14.23 -31.71
CA ASN A 84 2.71 13.63 -32.71
C ASN A 84 3.96 13.03 -32.01
N GLN A 85 4.80 12.30 -32.75
CA GLN A 85 5.98 11.62 -32.20
C GLN A 85 7.15 12.55 -31.85
N ASP A 86 6.97 13.87 -31.90
CA ASP A 86 7.98 14.82 -31.44
C ASP A 86 7.99 14.93 -29.90
N PRO A 87 9.19 14.92 -29.25
CA PRO A 87 9.29 15.03 -27.81
C PRO A 87 8.62 16.28 -27.21
N ALA A 88 8.64 17.42 -27.89
CA ALA A 88 8.04 18.64 -27.38
C ALA A 88 6.50 18.56 -27.40
N SER A 89 5.94 17.95 -28.45
CA SER A 89 4.51 17.64 -28.55
C SER A 89 4.03 16.68 -27.45
N ILE A 90 4.79 15.62 -27.18
CA ILE A 90 4.48 14.68 -26.08
C ILE A 90 4.57 15.39 -24.72
N HIS A 91 5.59 16.23 -24.53
CA HIS A 91 5.73 17.01 -23.31
C HIS A 91 4.55 17.97 -23.11
N LEU A 92 4.09 18.64 -24.17
CA LEU A 92 2.94 19.54 -24.14
C LEU A 92 1.63 18.78 -23.79
N TYR A 93 1.41 17.63 -24.42
CA TYR A 93 0.28 16.75 -24.11
C TYR A 93 0.28 16.34 -22.62
N LEU A 94 1.40 15.83 -22.13
CA LEU A 94 1.54 15.41 -20.74
C LEU A 94 1.31 16.58 -19.77
N ASN A 95 1.91 17.74 -20.03
CA ASN A 95 1.73 18.91 -19.19
C ASN A 95 0.25 19.33 -19.12
N THR A 96 -0.44 19.37 -20.26
CA THR A 96 -1.87 19.69 -20.35
C THR A 96 -2.72 18.70 -19.56
N LYS A 97 -2.49 17.40 -19.78
CA LYS A 97 -3.15 16.30 -19.04
C LYS A 97 -2.98 16.46 -17.53
N TYR A 98 -1.76 16.70 -17.04
CA TYR A 98 -1.51 16.83 -15.60
C TYR A 98 -2.10 18.11 -15.00
N ASN A 99 -2.17 19.21 -15.75
CA ASN A 99 -2.81 20.43 -15.27
C ASN A 99 -4.32 20.25 -15.13
N HIS A 100 -4.97 19.55 -16.07
CA HIS A 100 -6.37 19.16 -15.91
C HIS A 100 -6.58 18.21 -14.73
N LEU A 101 -5.75 17.17 -14.58
CA LEU A 101 -5.87 16.25 -13.46
C LEU A 101 -5.72 16.93 -12.10
N LYS A 102 -4.79 17.88 -11.95
CA LYS A 102 -4.64 18.67 -10.71
C LYS A 102 -5.90 19.50 -10.39
N THR A 103 -6.62 19.93 -11.42
CA THR A 103 -7.84 20.72 -11.27
C THR A 103 -9.03 19.84 -10.90
N LEU A 104 -9.16 18.67 -11.55
CA LEU A 104 -10.26 17.72 -11.31
C LEU A 104 -10.09 16.94 -10.00
N LEU A 105 -8.85 16.64 -9.61
CA LEU A 105 -8.53 15.76 -8.48
C LEU A 105 -7.56 16.48 -7.51
N PRO A 106 -8.10 17.25 -6.54
CA PRO A 106 -7.30 17.89 -5.52
C PRO A 106 -6.39 16.90 -4.81
N ARG A 107 -5.14 17.28 -4.56
CA ARG A 107 -4.10 16.45 -3.92
C ARG A 107 -3.60 15.25 -4.73
N TYR A 108 -4.07 15.02 -5.97
CA TYR A 108 -3.53 14.00 -6.86
C TYR A 108 -1.99 14.05 -6.96
N ALA A 109 -1.43 15.26 -7.00
CA ALA A 109 0.02 15.49 -7.04
C ALA A 109 0.79 14.88 -5.85
N SER A 110 0.16 14.70 -4.68
CA SER A 110 0.80 14.08 -3.51
C SER A 110 0.99 12.57 -3.66
N TYR A 111 0.21 11.90 -4.51
CA TYR A 111 0.30 10.46 -4.75
C TYR A 111 1.34 10.14 -5.83
N ARG A 112 2.62 10.40 -5.53
CA ARG A 112 3.74 10.27 -6.50
C ARG A 112 3.78 8.90 -7.19
N ALA A 113 3.53 7.81 -6.46
CA ALA A 113 3.52 6.46 -7.02
C ALA A 113 2.40 6.27 -8.06
N LEU A 114 1.20 6.79 -7.79
CA LEU A 114 0.08 6.75 -8.72
C LEU A 114 0.37 7.58 -9.97
N ASN A 115 0.93 8.78 -9.80
CA ASN A 115 1.29 9.67 -10.92
C ASN A 115 2.31 9.00 -11.87
N LYS A 116 3.32 8.32 -11.31
CA LYS A 116 4.28 7.54 -12.10
C LYS A 116 3.58 6.45 -12.92
N LYS A 117 2.66 5.70 -12.30
CA LYS A 117 1.92 4.63 -12.99
C LYS A 117 0.99 5.19 -14.09
N VAL A 118 0.32 6.32 -13.87
CA VAL A 118 -0.48 7.00 -14.91
C VAL A 118 0.38 7.43 -16.08
N LYS A 119 1.57 7.99 -15.84
CA LYS A 119 2.51 8.35 -16.91
C LYS A 119 2.97 7.13 -17.69
N ALA A 120 3.35 6.08 -16.97
CA ALA A 120 3.88 4.86 -17.57
C ALA A 120 2.81 4.12 -18.37
N GLY A 121 1.55 4.14 -17.94
CA GLY A 121 0.48 3.37 -18.57
C GLY A 121 -0.20 4.03 -19.78
N ASP A 122 0.26 5.18 -20.26
CA ASP A 122 -0.35 5.89 -21.40
C ASP A 122 0.19 5.39 -22.75
N PRO A 123 -0.64 4.72 -23.59
CA PRO A 123 -0.20 4.17 -24.87
C PRO A 123 0.38 5.21 -25.84
N TRP A 124 -0.16 6.43 -25.84
CA TRP A 124 0.32 7.51 -26.73
C TRP A 124 1.76 7.93 -26.40
N VAL A 125 2.19 7.70 -25.15
CA VAL A 125 3.53 8.04 -24.65
C VAL A 125 4.46 6.83 -24.70
N GLN A 126 3.95 5.61 -24.52
CA GLN A 126 4.76 4.39 -24.62
C GLN A 126 5.24 4.13 -26.06
N ALA A 127 4.40 4.40 -27.07
CA ALA A 127 4.73 4.13 -28.48
C ALA A 127 6.00 4.85 -28.97
N THR A 128 6.40 5.96 -28.33
CA THR A 128 7.63 6.68 -28.63
C THR A 128 8.86 6.16 -27.91
N GLN A 129 8.71 5.55 -26.72
CA GLN A 129 9.85 4.97 -25.99
C GLN A 129 10.41 3.71 -26.67
N THR A 130 9.56 2.95 -27.37
CA THR A 130 9.97 1.71 -28.05
C THR A 130 10.78 1.97 -29.33
N ARG A 131 10.68 3.17 -29.93
CA ARG A 131 11.29 3.47 -31.23
C ARG A 131 12.77 3.87 -31.14
N ASP A 132 13.19 4.44 -30.01
CA ASP A 132 14.55 4.96 -29.81
C ASP A 132 15.43 4.11 -28.87
N GLY A 133 15.00 2.89 -28.52
CA GLY A 133 15.87 1.89 -27.86
C GLY A 133 16.41 2.26 -26.47
N LEU A 134 16.03 3.39 -25.89
CA LEU A 134 16.41 3.77 -24.53
C LEU A 134 15.34 3.35 -23.53
N SER A 135 15.18 2.04 -23.41
CA SER A 135 14.65 1.45 -22.18
C SER A 135 15.69 1.63 -21.08
N LEU A 136 15.66 2.77 -20.38
CA LEU A 136 16.13 2.86 -19.00
C LEU A 136 15.02 2.36 -18.05
N GLY A 137 14.36 1.27 -18.43
CA GLY A 137 13.65 0.41 -17.50
C GLY A 137 14.70 -0.47 -16.85
N GLY A 138 15.17 -0.07 -15.67
CA GLY A 138 15.96 -0.93 -14.79
C GLY A 138 15.18 -2.20 -14.49
N GLY A 139 15.39 -3.22 -15.31
CA GLY A 139 15.10 -4.60 -14.97
C GLY A 139 16.12 -5.02 -13.92
N ILE A 140 15.68 -5.12 -12.68
CA ILE A 140 16.43 -5.82 -11.65
C ILE A 140 16.51 -7.28 -12.12
N CYS A 141 17.68 -7.72 -12.54
CA CYS A 141 17.94 -9.14 -12.77
C CYS A 141 17.87 -9.87 -11.43
N ASN A 142 17.16 -10.99 -11.44
CA ASN A 142 16.92 -11.88 -10.31
C ASN A 142 18.22 -12.22 -9.56
N GLU A 143 18.30 -11.87 -8.28
CA GLU A 143 19.12 -12.63 -7.35
C GLU A 143 18.38 -13.93 -7.06
N SER A 144 18.66 -14.96 -7.87
CA SER A 144 18.64 -16.32 -7.35
C SER A 144 19.81 -16.46 -6.39
N GLY A 145 19.63 -15.88 -5.20
CA GLY A 145 20.42 -16.11 -4.00
C GLY A 145 19.52 -16.82 -3.02
N VAL A 146 19.80 -18.10 -2.78
CA VAL A 146 19.26 -18.83 -1.64
C VAL A 146 19.79 -18.13 -0.39
N GLU A 147 18.93 -17.47 0.35
CA GLU A 147 19.14 -17.19 1.77
C GLU A 147 17.91 -17.68 2.54
N THR A 148 18.17 -18.76 3.27
CA THR A 148 17.43 -19.24 4.42
C THR A 148 17.44 -18.20 5.53
N ASP A 149 16.43 -18.29 6.41
CA ASP A 149 16.35 -17.68 7.75
C ASP A 149 16.17 -16.15 7.73
N GLU A 150 15.23 -15.53 8.43
CA GLU A 150 14.63 -15.76 9.75
C GLU A 150 13.27 -15.01 9.81
N PHE A 151 12.44 -15.41 10.77
CA PHE A 151 11.01 -15.11 10.95
C PHE A 151 10.56 -13.65 10.88
#